data_AF-J9FN62-F1
#
_entry.id   AF-J9FN62-F1
#
_cell.length_a   1.000
_cell.length_b   1.000
_cell.length_c   1.000
_cell.angle_alpha   90.00
_cell.angle_beta   90.00
_cell.angle_gamma   90.00
#
_symmetry.space_group_name_H-M   'P 1'
#
loop_
_entity.id
_entity.type
_entity.pdbx_description
1 polymer ?
#
loop_
_entity_poly.entity_id
_entity_poly.type
_entity_poly.pdbx_seq_one_letter_code
_entity_poly.pdbx_strand_id
1 'polypeptide(L)'
;MPMKALNKRPVAVVIMVLSVAAGILIGQAKKPDDTLKPSTSVVGTYTYVYDEAGVLTNKTMEHIDGMNASLFAQTGAQIMVKTVDTTGGSSAVDYAYELGNRYGVGSAERDNGLVLVLALDDYSASGMPGDYGIALGDGLRRYKNSLHSILYANLEEDFAAGDYDAGVRKTVDAYLDWLGDHYHVTL
;
A
#
# COMPACT_ATOMS: atom_id res chain seq x y z
N MET A 1 48.50 -1.32 -66.29
CA MET A 1 49.11 -0.06 -65.79
C MET A 1 48.06 1.06 -65.90
N PRO A 2 48.00 2.05 -64.99
CA PRO A 2 47.76 1.97 -63.55
C PRO A 2 46.58 2.87 -63.08
N MET A 3 46.32 2.81 -61.76
CA MET A 3 45.32 3.49 -60.92
C MET A 3 45.26 5.03 -61.04
N LYS A 4 44.13 5.61 -60.64
CA LYS A 4 44.11 6.56 -59.50
C LYS A 4 42.73 6.62 -58.83
N ALA A 5 42.69 6.19 -57.57
CA ALA A 5 41.60 6.41 -56.63
C ALA A 5 41.70 7.84 -56.07
N LEU A 6 40.56 8.52 -55.86
CA LEU A 6 40.52 9.73 -55.04
C LEU A 6 39.47 9.61 -53.92
N ASN A 7 40.06 9.52 -52.74
CA ASN A 7 39.57 9.47 -51.38
C ASN A 7 38.57 10.60 -51.03
N LYS A 8 37.44 10.28 -50.39
CA LYS A 8 36.66 11.25 -49.59
C LYS A 8 36.02 10.57 -48.38
N ARG A 9 36.49 10.93 -47.19
CA ARG A 9 35.75 11.15 -45.91
C ARG A 9 36.77 11.48 -44.82
N PRO A 10 36.57 12.52 -43.99
CA PRO A 10 36.46 12.22 -42.54
C PRO A 10 35.68 13.25 -41.68
N VAL A 11 34.70 14.01 -42.18
CA VAL A 11 34.05 15.05 -41.34
C VAL A 11 33.04 14.48 -40.33
N ALA A 12 32.35 13.37 -40.67
CA ALA A 12 31.31 12.80 -39.81
C ALA A 12 31.84 11.98 -38.61
N VAL A 13 33.08 11.49 -38.66
CA VAL A 13 33.65 10.63 -37.60
C VAL A 13 34.16 11.46 -36.40
N VAL A 14 34.56 12.71 -36.63
CA VAL A 14 35.16 13.56 -35.58
C VAL A 14 34.14 14.03 -34.54
N ILE A 15 32.87 14.22 -34.93
CA ILE A 15 31.82 14.72 -34.01
C ILE A 15 31.35 13.63 -33.04
N MET A 16 31.34 12.36 -33.45
CA MET A 16 30.90 11.23 -32.61
C MET A 16 31.97 10.81 -31.57
N VAL A 17 33.25 11.11 -31.80
CA VAL A 17 34.33 10.81 -30.84
C VAL A 17 34.36 11.83 -29.69
N LEU A 18 33.90 13.07 -29.91
CA LEU A 18 33.87 14.11 -28.88
C LEU A 18 32.78 13.88 -27.81
N SER A 19 31.64 13.26 -28.14
CA SER A 19 30.58 12.95 -27.17
C SER A 19 30.89 11.75 -26.28
N VAL A 20 31.73 10.80 -26.75
CA VAL A 20 32.23 9.69 -25.92
C VAL A 20 33.31 10.18 -24.94
N ALA A 21 34.14 11.14 -25.34
CA ALA A 21 35.20 11.68 -24.48
C ALA A 21 34.67 12.50 -23.29
N ALA A 22 33.52 13.17 -23.41
CA ALA A 22 32.91 13.93 -22.31
C ALA A 22 32.27 13.03 -21.23
N GLY A 23 31.77 11.84 -21.61
CA GLY A 23 31.18 10.88 -20.65
C GLY A 23 32.21 10.17 -19.77
N ILE A 24 33.46 10.02 -20.26
CA ILE A 24 34.52 9.31 -19.53
C ILE A 24 35.10 10.16 -18.39
N LEU A 25 35.10 11.49 -18.51
CA LEU A 25 35.65 12.37 -17.46
C LEU A 25 34.70 12.58 -16.28
N ILE A 26 33.37 12.46 -16.46
CA ILE A 26 32.40 12.59 -15.37
C ILE A 26 32.26 11.27 -14.58
N GLY A 27 32.46 10.12 -15.23
CA GLY A 27 32.29 8.80 -14.61
C GLY A 27 33.38 8.36 -13.63
N GLN A 28 34.47 9.11 -13.47
CA GLN A 28 35.60 8.75 -12.60
C GLN A 28 35.63 9.48 -11.24
N ALA A 29 34.66 10.35 -10.94
CA ALA A 29 34.73 11.21 -9.77
C ALA A 29 34.18 10.60 -8.45
N LYS A 30 33.61 9.39 -8.46
CA LYS A 30 33.22 8.69 -7.22
C LYS A 30 33.10 7.19 -7.50
N LYS A 31 34.17 6.43 -7.20
CA LYS A 31 34.01 5.00 -7.01
C LYS A 31 33.12 4.79 -5.77
N PRO A 32 32.08 3.95 -5.84
CA PRO A 32 31.32 3.57 -4.65
C PRO A 32 32.27 3.03 -3.59
N ASP A 33 32.06 3.37 -2.34
CA ASP A 33 32.84 2.82 -1.23
C ASP A 33 32.43 1.35 -1.04
N ASP A 34 33.31 0.43 -1.46
CA ASP A 34 33.09 -1.02 -1.39
C ASP A 34 33.05 -1.56 0.05
N THR A 35 33.20 -0.70 1.07
CA THR A 35 33.04 -1.05 2.49
C THR A 35 31.59 -0.88 3.00
N LEU A 36 30.71 -0.26 2.21
CA LEU A 36 29.29 -0.16 2.52
C LEU A 36 28.61 -1.51 2.24
N LYS A 37 28.37 -2.29 3.30
CA LYS A 37 27.43 -3.41 3.22
C LYS A 37 26.07 -2.88 2.75
N PRO A 38 25.33 -3.59 1.88
CA PRO A 38 23.97 -3.21 1.54
C PRO A 38 23.19 -3.00 2.84
N SER A 39 22.56 -1.82 2.99
CA SER A 39 21.59 -1.61 4.06
C SER A 39 20.39 -2.52 3.75
N THR A 40 20.40 -3.74 4.27
CA THR A 40 19.27 -4.67 4.20
C THR A 40 18.15 -4.30 5.16
N SER A 41 18.38 -3.31 6.03
CA SER A 41 17.33 -2.67 6.80
C SER A 41 16.56 -1.73 5.88
N VAL A 42 15.40 -2.18 5.41
CA VAL A 42 14.29 -1.27 5.11
C VAL A 42 13.96 -0.60 6.43
N VAL A 43 14.51 0.59 6.68
CA VAL A 43 14.17 1.40 7.85
C VAL A 43 12.94 2.23 7.47
N GLY A 44 11.78 1.66 7.76
CA GLY A 44 10.49 2.32 7.69
C GLY A 44 9.49 1.42 8.38
N THR A 45 9.02 1.82 9.57
CA THR A 45 7.86 1.18 10.18
C THR A 45 6.65 1.77 9.48
N TYR A 46 6.06 1.02 8.54
CA TYR A 46 4.74 1.36 8.05
C TYR A 46 3.74 0.91 9.10
N THR A 47 3.09 1.88 9.74
CA THR A 47 1.98 1.61 10.67
C THR A 47 0.70 1.53 9.84
N TYR A 48 0.09 0.35 9.80
CA TYR A 48 -1.16 0.11 9.09
C TYR A 48 -2.36 0.15 10.04
N VAL A 49 -2.13 0.02 11.34
CA VAL A 49 -3.16 0.07 12.37
C VAL A 49 -3.03 1.29 13.26
N TYR A 50 -4.12 2.04 13.39
CA TYR A 50 -4.23 3.21 14.24
C TYR A 50 -5.38 2.96 15.24
N ASP A 51 -5.04 2.44 16.43
CA ASP A 51 -6.03 2.11 17.45
C ASP A 51 -6.21 3.28 18.44
N GLU A 52 -6.98 4.31 18.07
CA GLU A 52 -7.19 5.46 18.98
C GLU A 52 -8.25 5.16 20.04
N ALA A 53 -9.16 4.23 19.79
CA ALA A 53 -10.14 3.79 20.77
C ALA A 53 -9.57 2.79 21.81
N GLY A 54 -8.36 2.26 21.58
CA GLY A 54 -7.69 1.36 22.50
C GLY A 54 -8.37 -0.01 22.62
N VAL A 55 -8.96 -0.50 21.54
CA VAL A 55 -9.74 -1.75 21.51
C VAL A 55 -9.03 -2.92 20.85
N LEU A 56 -7.83 -2.70 20.30
CA LEU A 56 -7.03 -3.73 19.65
C LEU A 56 -5.87 -4.16 20.54
N THR A 57 -5.61 -5.46 20.54
CA THR A 57 -4.44 -6.02 21.23
C THR A 57 -3.17 -5.79 20.41
N ASN A 58 -2.03 -5.68 21.10
CA ASN A 58 -0.73 -5.60 20.42
C ASN A 58 -0.50 -6.75 19.45
N LYS A 59 -0.96 -7.97 19.80
CA LYS A 59 -0.84 -9.15 18.96
C LYS A 59 -1.59 -8.98 17.63
N THR A 60 -2.82 -8.45 17.67
CA THR A 60 -3.61 -8.19 16.46
C THR A 60 -2.96 -7.09 15.62
N MET A 61 -2.52 -6.00 16.24
CA MET A 61 -1.84 -4.91 15.54
C MET A 61 -0.55 -5.38 14.85
N GLU A 62 0.32 -6.10 15.57
CA GLU A 62 1.57 -6.66 15.04
C GLU A 62 1.32 -7.65 13.90
N HIS A 63 0.27 -8.47 14.01
CA HIS A 63 -0.13 -9.38 12.93
C HIS A 63 -0.52 -8.61 11.67
N ILE A 64 -1.39 -7.61 11.81
CA ILE A 64 -1.88 -6.82 10.67
C ILE A 64 -0.72 -6.06 10.00
N ASP A 65 0.19 -5.47 10.79
CA ASP A 65 1.35 -4.77 10.26
C ASP A 65 2.29 -5.74 9.50
N GLY A 66 2.55 -6.92 10.07
CA GLY A 66 3.39 -7.95 9.44
C GLY A 66 2.82 -8.46 8.12
N MET A 67 1.52 -8.77 8.09
CA MET A 67 0.85 -9.25 6.87
C MET A 67 0.74 -8.16 5.80
N ASN A 68 0.49 -6.91 6.19
CA ASN A 68 0.49 -5.78 5.27
C ASN A 68 1.86 -5.57 4.61
N ALA A 69 2.95 -5.73 5.35
CA ALA A 69 4.29 -5.62 4.78
C ALA A 69 4.51 -6.66 3.66
N SER A 70 4.08 -7.91 3.88
CA SER A 70 4.12 -8.98 2.87
C SER A 70 3.23 -8.65 1.67
N LEU A 71 1.97 -8.27 1.92
CA LEU A 71 1.00 -7.91 0.89
C LEU A 71 1.50 -6.76 0.00
N PHE A 72 2.00 -5.69 0.61
CA PHE A 72 2.46 -4.51 -0.10
C PHE A 72 3.68 -4.82 -0.96
N ALA A 73 4.66 -5.57 -0.43
CA ALA A 73 5.86 -5.95 -1.16
C ALA A 73 5.55 -6.79 -2.41
N GLN A 74 4.52 -7.64 -2.34
CA GLN A 74 4.16 -8.57 -3.43
C GLN A 74 3.19 -7.97 -4.44
N THR A 75 2.30 -7.05 -4.02
CA THR A 75 1.13 -6.65 -4.82
C THR A 75 0.91 -5.14 -4.90
N GLY A 76 1.57 -4.37 -4.05
CA GLY A 76 1.29 -2.94 -3.83
C GLY A 76 -0.02 -2.65 -3.10
N ALA A 77 -0.84 -3.65 -2.77
CA ALA A 77 -2.06 -3.45 -1.99
C ALA A 77 -1.73 -3.17 -0.51
N GLN A 78 -2.63 -2.44 0.16
CA GLN A 78 -2.52 -2.13 1.58
C GLN A 78 -3.89 -2.14 2.22
N ILE A 79 -3.95 -2.59 3.48
CA ILE A 79 -5.12 -2.55 4.35
C ILE A 79 -4.77 -1.65 5.54
N MET A 80 -5.41 -0.49 5.64
CA MET A 80 -5.32 0.38 6.81
C MET A 80 -6.50 0.11 7.75
N VAL A 81 -6.24 0.04 9.05
CA VAL A 81 -7.26 -0.10 10.10
C VAL A 81 -7.20 1.11 11.02
N LYS A 82 -8.37 1.67 11.32
CA LYS A 82 -8.53 2.78 12.25
C LYS A 82 -9.68 2.49 13.21
N THR A 83 -9.42 2.58 14.51
CA THR A 83 -10.48 2.62 15.53
C THR A 83 -10.48 4.02 16.13
N VAL A 84 -11.68 4.57 16.35
CA VAL A 84 -11.89 5.88 16.99
C VAL A 84 -13.13 5.82 17.88
N ASP A 85 -13.20 6.69 18.87
CA ASP A 85 -14.44 6.86 19.64
C ASP A 85 -15.53 7.42 18.71
N THR A 86 -15.24 8.49 17.97
CA THR A 86 -16.18 9.13 17.03
C THR A 86 -15.49 9.64 15.77
N THR A 87 -16.20 9.64 14.64
CA THR A 87 -15.76 10.31 13.40
C THR A 87 -16.00 11.82 13.41
N GLY A 88 -16.69 12.35 14.43
CA GLY A 88 -17.11 13.75 14.47
C GLY A 88 -18.34 14.05 13.63
N GLY A 89 -19.19 13.05 13.37
CA GLY A 89 -20.46 13.18 12.65
C GLY A 89 -20.41 12.83 11.16
N SER A 90 -19.28 12.33 10.67
CA SER A 90 -19.18 11.71 9.34
C SER A 90 -19.69 10.26 9.38
N SER A 91 -20.00 9.67 8.23
CA SER A 91 -20.18 8.21 8.20
C SER A 91 -18.82 7.52 8.31
N ALA A 92 -18.76 6.30 8.85
CA ALA A 92 -17.51 5.52 8.89
C ALA A 92 -16.91 5.30 7.49
N VAL A 93 -17.76 5.18 6.45
CA VAL A 93 -17.32 5.03 5.05
C VAL A 93 -16.69 6.31 4.51
N ASP A 94 -17.28 7.47 4.75
CA ASP A 94 -16.72 8.76 4.30
C ASP A 94 -15.42 9.07 5.04
N TYR A 95 -15.38 8.79 6.35
CA TYR A 95 -14.16 8.92 7.15
C TYR A 95 -13.04 7.99 6.62
N ALA A 96 -13.36 6.74 6.30
CA ALA A 96 -12.41 5.81 5.68
C ALA A 96 -11.90 6.31 4.32
N TYR A 97 -12.76 6.93 3.50
CA TYR A 97 -12.38 7.49 2.21
C TYR A 97 -11.42 8.68 2.36
N GLU A 98 -11.69 9.58 3.30
CA GLU A 98 -10.79 10.69 3.60
C GLU A 98 -9.42 10.22 4.11
N LEU A 99 -9.41 9.20 4.96
CA LEU A 99 -8.17 8.58 5.44
C LEU A 99 -7.38 7.95 4.30
N GLY A 100 -8.04 7.17 3.42
CA GLY A 100 -7.39 6.53 2.28
C GLY A 100 -6.65 7.53 1.40
N ASN A 101 -7.29 8.65 1.08
CA ASN A 101 -6.70 9.73 0.29
C ASN A 101 -5.59 10.47 1.05
N ARG A 102 -5.79 10.74 2.35
CA ARG A 102 -4.82 11.47 3.18
C ARG A 102 -3.52 10.70 3.36
N TYR A 103 -3.63 9.40 3.60
CA TYR A 103 -2.47 8.53 3.86
C TYR A 103 -1.93 7.87 2.58
N GLY A 104 -2.63 7.97 1.45
CA GLY A 104 -2.22 7.35 0.20
C GLY A 104 -2.19 5.83 0.30
N VAL A 105 -3.26 5.24 0.83
CA VAL A 105 -3.33 3.79 1.10
C VAL A 105 -3.39 3.03 -0.22
N GLY A 106 -2.46 2.08 -0.39
CA GLY A 106 -2.27 1.31 -1.61
C GLY A 106 -1.17 1.90 -2.51
N SER A 107 -0.89 1.22 -3.61
CA SER A 107 0.13 1.70 -4.56
C SER A 107 -0.42 2.79 -5.47
N ALA A 108 0.41 3.81 -5.76
CA ALA A 108 0.03 4.88 -6.70
C ALA A 108 -0.30 4.38 -8.12
N GLU A 109 0.26 3.23 -8.52
CA GLU A 109 0.02 2.64 -9.84
C GLU A 109 -1.32 1.91 -9.93
N ARG A 110 -1.70 1.18 -8.87
CA ARG A 110 -2.86 0.28 -8.91
C ARG A 110 -4.06 0.80 -8.14
N ASP A 111 -3.87 1.81 -7.30
CA ASP A 111 -4.87 2.39 -6.40
C ASP A 111 -5.69 1.30 -5.69
N ASN A 112 -4.97 0.40 -5.03
CA ASN A 112 -5.50 -0.84 -4.48
C ASN A 112 -5.44 -0.88 -2.95
N GLY A 113 -5.72 0.27 -2.32
CA GLY A 113 -5.89 0.39 -0.88
C GLY A 113 -7.29 -0.02 -0.41
N LEU A 114 -7.35 -0.56 0.81
CA LEU A 114 -8.56 -0.80 1.58
C LEU A 114 -8.39 -0.13 2.95
N VAL A 115 -9.38 0.65 3.37
CA VAL A 115 -9.37 1.28 4.70
C VAL A 115 -10.58 0.77 5.48
N LEU A 116 -10.36 0.20 6.65
CA LEU A 116 -11.37 -0.22 7.60
C LEU A 116 -11.43 0.76 8.78
N VAL A 117 -12.62 1.28 9.08
CA VAL A 117 -12.88 2.17 10.21
C VAL A 117 -13.92 1.55 11.13
N LEU A 118 -13.65 1.60 12.44
CA LEU A 118 -14.61 1.37 13.51
C LEU A 118 -14.74 2.67 14.33
N ALA A 119 -15.97 3.17 14.48
CA ALA A 119 -16.32 4.34 15.27
C ALA A 119 -17.30 3.94 16.38
N LEU A 120 -16.81 3.84 17.62
CA LEU A 120 -17.50 3.07 18.67
C LEU A 120 -18.69 3.81 19.31
N ASP A 121 -18.60 5.13 19.44
CA ASP A 121 -19.62 6.00 20.03
C ASP A 121 -20.55 6.65 18.99
N ASP A 122 -20.29 6.42 17.71
CA ASP A 122 -21.16 6.87 16.62
C ASP A 122 -22.43 5.99 16.54
N TYR A 123 -23.31 6.30 15.60
CA TYR A 123 -24.49 5.50 15.31
C TYR A 123 -24.51 5.13 13.84
N SER A 124 -24.68 3.84 13.57
CA SER A 124 -24.91 3.34 12.21
C SER A 124 -26.14 4.00 11.56
N ALA A 125 -26.24 3.89 10.23
CA ALA A 125 -27.40 4.39 9.48
C ALA A 125 -28.76 3.81 9.94
N SER A 126 -28.74 2.64 10.61
CA SER A 126 -29.92 2.00 11.20
C SER A 126 -30.22 2.45 12.63
N GLY A 127 -29.42 3.37 13.20
CA GLY A 127 -29.58 3.90 14.55
C GLY A 127 -29.09 2.98 15.66
N MET A 128 -28.32 1.93 15.32
CA MET A 128 -27.66 1.08 16.31
C MET A 128 -26.37 1.74 16.80
N PRO A 129 -25.99 1.57 18.09
CA PRO A 129 -24.72 2.05 18.62
C PRO A 129 -23.52 1.49 17.85
N GLY A 130 -22.54 2.34 17.61
CA GLY A 130 -21.38 2.09 16.78
C GLY A 130 -21.67 2.24 15.28
N ASP A 131 -20.65 2.65 14.53
CA ASP A 131 -20.63 2.62 13.07
C ASP A 131 -19.31 2.00 12.58
N TYR A 132 -19.34 1.33 11.44
CA TYR A 132 -18.15 0.76 10.83
C TYR A 132 -18.30 0.74 9.31
N GLY A 133 -17.16 0.79 8.61
CA GLY A 133 -17.19 0.87 7.17
C GLY A 133 -15.83 0.65 6.53
N ILE A 134 -15.88 0.43 5.21
CA ILE A 134 -14.69 0.36 4.38
C ILE A 134 -14.73 1.40 3.27
N ALA A 135 -13.55 1.91 2.92
CA ALA A 135 -13.30 2.61 1.66
C ALA A 135 -12.29 1.83 0.83
N LEU A 136 -12.43 1.95 -0.49
CA LEU A 136 -11.64 1.20 -1.47
C LEU A 136 -11.02 2.18 -2.47
N GLY A 137 -9.76 1.96 -2.82
CA GLY A 137 -9.16 2.61 -3.97
C GLY A 137 -9.82 2.18 -5.29
N ASP A 138 -9.65 2.97 -6.34
CA ASP A 138 -10.31 2.77 -7.64
C ASP A 138 -9.96 1.42 -8.29
N GLY A 139 -8.76 0.89 -8.02
CA GLY A 139 -8.32 -0.43 -8.49
C GLY A 139 -9.18 -1.59 -7.95
N LEU A 140 -9.80 -1.40 -6.78
CA LEU A 140 -10.67 -2.37 -6.13
C LEU A 140 -12.17 -2.08 -6.33
N ARG A 141 -12.53 -0.94 -6.93
CA ARG A 141 -13.93 -0.46 -7.05
C ARG A 141 -14.88 -1.48 -7.67
N ARG A 142 -14.44 -2.25 -8.66
CA ARG A 142 -15.26 -3.29 -9.32
C ARG A 142 -15.63 -4.46 -8.39
N TYR A 143 -14.94 -4.59 -7.25
CA TYR A 143 -15.12 -5.65 -6.26
C TYR A 143 -15.83 -5.16 -4.99
N LYS A 144 -16.36 -3.94 -5.00
CA LYS A 144 -17.04 -3.32 -3.87
C LYS A 144 -18.02 -4.27 -3.18
N ASN A 145 -18.90 -4.93 -3.94
CA ASN A 145 -19.90 -5.82 -3.35
C ASN A 145 -19.26 -7.00 -2.61
N SER A 146 -18.26 -7.66 -3.20
CA SER A 146 -17.56 -8.79 -2.56
C SER A 146 -16.83 -8.37 -1.28
N LEU A 147 -16.16 -7.21 -1.30
CA LEU A 147 -15.39 -6.71 -0.16
C LEU A 147 -16.30 -6.22 0.99
N HIS A 148 -17.45 -5.62 0.68
CA HIS A 148 -18.46 -5.33 1.71
C HIS A 148 -19.12 -6.61 2.24
N SER A 149 -19.36 -7.63 1.41
CA SER A 149 -19.86 -8.92 1.91
C SER A 149 -18.88 -9.57 2.89
N ILE A 150 -17.58 -9.47 2.65
CA ILE A 150 -16.55 -9.92 3.60
C ILE A 150 -16.62 -9.12 4.91
N LEU A 151 -16.80 -7.80 4.85
CA LEU A 151 -16.94 -6.95 6.04
C LEU A 151 -18.06 -7.47 6.94
N TYR A 152 -19.29 -7.52 6.41
CA TYR A 152 -20.47 -7.88 7.20
C TYR A 152 -20.40 -9.33 7.72
N ALA A 153 -19.92 -10.27 6.88
CA ALA A 153 -19.83 -11.67 7.26
C ALA A 153 -18.84 -11.95 8.39
N ASN A 154 -17.82 -11.10 8.59
CA ASN A 154 -16.74 -11.34 9.54
C ASN A 154 -16.71 -10.38 10.72
N LEU A 155 -17.27 -9.16 10.58
CA LEU A 155 -17.18 -8.13 11.62
C LEU A 155 -18.45 -8.05 12.48
N GLU A 156 -19.63 -8.24 11.89
CA GLU A 156 -20.90 -7.78 12.46
C GLU A 156 -21.24 -8.45 13.80
N GLU A 157 -21.05 -9.77 13.90
CA GLU A 157 -21.32 -10.53 15.14
C GLU A 157 -20.41 -10.10 16.28
N ASP A 158 -19.09 -10.03 16.04
CA ASP A 158 -18.12 -9.66 17.07
C ASP A 158 -18.24 -8.18 17.46
N PHE A 159 -18.49 -7.30 16.49
CA PHE A 159 -18.72 -5.87 16.74
C PHE A 159 -19.95 -5.66 17.64
N ALA A 160 -21.06 -6.35 17.35
CA ALA A 160 -22.26 -6.29 18.17
C ALA A 160 -22.05 -6.87 19.58
N ALA A 161 -21.13 -7.82 19.73
CA ALA A 161 -20.73 -8.39 21.03
C ALA A 161 -19.71 -7.53 21.80
N GLY A 162 -19.15 -6.49 21.17
CA GLY A 162 -18.07 -5.66 21.73
C GLY A 162 -16.68 -6.32 21.67
N ASP A 163 -16.53 -7.43 20.94
CA ASP A 163 -15.26 -8.12 20.72
C ASP A 163 -14.55 -7.55 19.48
N TYR A 164 -14.21 -6.25 19.54
CA TYR A 164 -13.67 -5.51 18.41
C TYR A 164 -12.34 -6.07 17.89
N ASP A 165 -11.46 -6.53 18.79
CA ASP A 165 -10.19 -7.15 18.42
C ASP A 165 -10.41 -8.41 17.57
N ALA A 166 -11.31 -9.31 18.00
CA ALA A 166 -11.62 -10.53 17.25
C ALA A 166 -12.26 -10.21 15.90
N GLY A 167 -13.22 -9.28 15.88
CA GLY A 167 -13.88 -8.86 14.64
C GLY A 167 -12.90 -8.29 13.63
N VAL A 168 -12.06 -7.34 14.04
CA VAL A 168 -11.01 -6.75 13.18
C VAL A 168 -10.03 -7.82 12.70
N ARG A 169 -9.56 -8.71 13.58
CA ARG A 169 -8.65 -9.80 13.23
C ARG A 169 -9.22 -10.69 12.14
N LYS A 170 -10.47 -11.16 12.30
CA LYS A 170 -11.17 -12.02 11.34
C LYS A 170 -11.39 -11.31 10.00
N THR A 171 -11.88 -10.07 10.02
CA THR A 171 -12.14 -9.31 8.81
C THR A 171 -10.85 -9.02 8.02
N VAL A 172 -9.76 -8.64 8.69
CA VAL A 172 -8.48 -8.39 8.01
C VAL A 172 -7.91 -9.68 7.42
N ASP A 173 -7.97 -10.82 8.12
CA ASP A 173 -7.56 -12.11 7.54
C ASP A 173 -8.36 -12.44 6.28
N ALA A 174 -9.68 -12.26 6.30
CA ALA A 174 -10.51 -12.53 5.13
C ALA A 174 -10.16 -11.60 3.94
N TYR A 175 -9.74 -10.36 4.20
CA TYR A 175 -9.23 -9.48 3.15
C TYR A 175 -7.85 -9.88 2.64
N LEU A 176 -6.95 -10.31 3.53
CA LEU A 176 -5.63 -10.82 3.15
C LEU A 176 -5.78 -12.05 2.25
N ASP A 177 -6.63 -13.00 2.62
CA ASP A 177 -6.93 -14.18 1.81
C ASP A 177 -7.50 -13.78 0.44
N TRP A 178 -8.50 -12.89 0.42
CA TRP A 178 -9.11 -12.43 -0.82
C TRP A 178 -8.10 -11.72 -1.74
N LEU A 179 -7.22 -10.87 -1.19
CA LEU A 179 -6.19 -10.15 -1.94
C LEU A 179 -5.08 -11.10 -2.41
N GLY A 180 -4.70 -12.07 -1.58
CA GLY A 180 -3.76 -13.14 -1.93
C GLY A 180 -4.24 -13.92 -3.14
N ASP A 181 -5.48 -14.40 -3.10
CA ASP A 181 -6.13 -15.08 -4.21
C ASP A 181 -6.26 -14.18 -5.45
N HIS A 182 -6.68 -12.93 -5.26
CA HIS A 182 -6.89 -11.99 -6.35
C HIS A 182 -5.60 -11.68 -7.13
N TYR A 183 -4.47 -11.57 -6.44
CA TYR A 183 -3.17 -11.29 -7.04
C TYR A 183 -2.32 -12.54 -7.28
N HIS A 184 -2.83 -13.72 -6.94
CA HIS A 184 -2.14 -15.01 -7.08
C HIS A 184 -0.82 -15.07 -6.30
N VAL A 185 -0.85 -14.61 -5.05
CA VAL A 185 0.29 -14.62 -4.11
C VAL A 185 -0.05 -15.39 -2.84
N THR A 186 0.98 -15.83 -2.12
CA THR A 186 0.83 -16.41 -0.77
C THR A 186 1.38 -15.41 0.23
N LEU A 187 0.59 -15.09 1.24
CA LEU A 187 0.93 -14.09 2.26
C LEU A 187 1.48 -14.73 3.53
#